data_AF-A0A257ZM92-F1
#
_entry.id   AF-A0A257ZM92-F1
#
_cell.length_a   1.000
_cell.length_b   1.000
_cell.length_c   1.000
_cell.angle_alpha   90.00
_cell.angle_beta   90.00
_cell.angle_gamma   90.00
#
_symmetry.space_group_name_H-M   'P 1'
#
loop_
_entity.id
_entity.type
_entity.pdbx_description
1 polymer ?
#
loop_
_entity_poly.entity_id
_entity_poly.type
_entity_poly.pdbx_seq_one_letter_code
_entity_poly.pdbx_strand_id
1 'polypeptide(L)'
;AEVAVMGAKGAVEILYRSELGQPDKIAARVKDYEDRFANPFVAAEKGFIDEVIMPQSTRRRVARAFASLRGKRLVNPWKKHDNIPL
;
A
#
# COMPACT_ATOMS: atom_id res chain seq x y z
N ALA A 1 2.49 2.43 8.73
CA ALA A 1 1.85 1.62 7.67
C ALA A 1 2.78 1.68 6.47
N GLU A 2 3.08 0.54 5.88
CA GLU A 2 4.02 0.43 4.76
C GLU A 2 3.25 -0.17 3.58
N VAL A 3 3.29 0.51 2.43
CA VAL A 3 2.55 0.09 1.24
C VAL A 3 3.52 -0.03 0.09
N ALA A 4 4.00 -1.25 -0.13
CA ALA A 4 4.97 -1.59 -1.16
C ALA A 4 4.63 -2.93 -1.83
N VAL A 5 5.16 -3.14 -3.04
CA VAL A 5 4.97 -4.39 -3.81
C VAL A 5 5.64 -5.58 -3.11
N MET A 6 6.80 -5.34 -2.50
CA MET A 6 7.59 -6.31 -1.73
C MET A 6 8.51 -5.58 -0.75
N GLY A 7 9.18 -6.32 0.14
CA GLY A 7 10.14 -5.76 1.09
C GLY A 7 11.36 -5.13 0.40
N ALA A 8 11.94 -4.10 1.03
CA ALA A 8 13.00 -3.26 0.47
C ALA A 8 14.22 -4.07 -0.01
N LYS A 9 14.65 -5.07 0.77
CA LYS A 9 15.79 -5.93 0.41
C LYS A 9 15.55 -6.70 -0.89
N GLY A 10 14.40 -7.37 -1.03
CA GLY A 10 14.05 -8.11 -2.24
C GLY A 10 13.86 -7.20 -3.45
N ALA A 11 13.30 -6.01 -3.25
CA ALA A 11 13.16 -5.02 -4.32
C ALA A 11 14.54 -4.54 -4.83
N VAL A 12 15.47 -4.25 -3.92
CA VAL A 12 16.82 -3.79 -4.27
C VAL A 12 17.64 -4.87 -4.95
N GLU A 13 17.54 -6.14 -4.52
CA GLU A 13 18.23 -7.26 -5.18
C GLU A 13 17.79 -7.46 -6.63
N ILE A 14 16.52 -7.16 -6.96
CA ILE A 14 16.01 -7.21 -8.33
C ILE A 14 16.42 -5.95 -9.12
N LEU A 15 16.23 -4.76 -8.55
CA LEU A 15 16.47 -3.48 -9.23
C LEU A 15 17.96 -3.19 -9.45
N TYR A 16 18.81 -3.56 -8.50
CA TYR A 16 20.26 -3.29 -8.49
C TYR A 16 21.08 -4.58 -8.57
N ARG A 17 20.59 -5.56 -9.35
CA ARG A 17 21.27 -6.86 -9.51
C ARG A 17 22.73 -6.72 -9.96
N SER A 18 23.05 -5.71 -10.76
CA SER A 18 24.41 -5.42 -11.22
C SER A 18 25.36 -4.95 -10.10
N GLU A 19 24.82 -4.45 -8.98
CA GLU A 19 25.58 -3.93 -7.84
C GLU A 19 25.74 -4.95 -6.70
N LEU A 20 25.23 -6.18 -6.85
CA LEU A 20 25.23 -7.22 -5.80
C LEU A 20 26.62 -7.57 -5.25
N GLY A 21 27.67 -7.41 -6.05
CA GLY A 21 29.06 -7.61 -5.60
C GLY A 21 29.60 -6.52 -4.68
N GLN A 22 28.84 -5.44 -4.44
CA GLN A 22 29.25 -4.27 -3.65
C GLN A 22 28.31 -4.11 -2.44
N PRO A 23 28.62 -4.76 -1.31
CA PRO A 23 27.71 -4.83 -0.17
C PRO A 23 27.35 -3.46 0.41
N ASP A 24 28.30 -2.52 0.44
CA ASP A 24 28.08 -1.16 0.96
C ASP A 24 27.08 -0.38 0.10
N LYS A 25 27.12 -0.56 -1.23
CA LYS A 25 26.15 0.06 -2.15
C LYS A 25 24.77 -0.54 -1.98
N ILE A 26 24.68 -1.86 -1.89
CA ILE A 26 23.41 -2.55 -1.65
C ILE A 26 22.79 -2.07 -0.33
N ALA A 27 23.57 -1.98 0.76
CA ALA A 27 23.08 -1.51 2.04
C ALA A 27 22.54 -0.07 1.97
N ALA A 28 23.26 0.83 1.28
CA ALA A 28 22.80 2.20 1.05
C ALA A 28 21.52 2.26 0.21
N ARG A 29 21.40 1.42 -0.84
CA ARG A 29 20.21 1.32 -1.68
C ARG A 29 19.00 0.77 -0.93
N VAL A 30 19.20 -0.22 -0.06
CA VAL A 30 18.12 -0.75 0.80
C VAL A 30 17.56 0.34 1.69
N LYS A 31 18.45 1.11 2.35
CA LYS A 31 18.04 2.22 3.19
C LYS A 31 17.28 3.30 2.41
N ASP A 32 17.80 3.71 1.25
CA ASP A 32 17.13 4.69 0.38
C ASP A 32 15.75 4.19 -0.10
N TYR A 33 15.64 2.90 -0.44
CA TYR A 33 14.38 2.31 -0.85
C TYR A 33 13.37 2.26 0.31
N GLU A 34 13.82 1.93 1.51
CA GLU A 34 12.99 1.91 2.72
C GLU A 34 12.48 3.31 3.05
N ASP A 35 13.38 4.30 3.10
CA ASP A 35 13.01 5.69 3.38
C ASP A 35 12.00 6.24 2.37
N ARG A 36 12.16 5.89 1.08
CA ARG A 36 11.31 6.39 -0.01
C ARG A 36 9.99 5.65 -0.15
N PHE A 37 9.97 4.32 0.03
CA PHE A 37 8.82 3.49 -0.32
C PHE A 37 8.18 2.76 0.87
N ALA A 38 8.89 2.55 1.98
CA ALA A 38 8.32 1.96 3.20
C ALA A 38 7.57 3.02 4.03
N ASN A 39 6.71 3.78 3.37
CA ASN A 39 5.87 4.78 4.01
C ASN A 39 4.50 4.84 3.31
N PRO A 40 3.46 5.35 3.98
CA PRO A 40 2.11 5.38 3.41
C PRO A 40 1.91 6.53 2.41
N PHE A 41 2.88 7.44 2.29
CA PHE A 41 2.72 8.68 1.51
C PHE A 41 2.77 8.42 0.01
N VAL A 42 3.59 7.47 -0.45
CA VAL A 42 3.63 7.08 -1.87
C VAL A 42 2.26 6.57 -2.37
N ALA A 43 1.53 5.85 -1.52
CA ALA A 43 0.19 5.38 -1.85
C ALA A 43 -0.87 6.50 -1.78
N ALA A 44 -0.68 7.47 -0.88
CA ALA A 44 -1.54 8.65 -0.78
C ALA A 44 -1.38 9.58 -2.00
N GLU A 45 -0.17 9.80 -2.50
CA GLU A 45 0.09 10.60 -3.72
C GLU A 45 -0.65 10.06 -4.94
N LYS A 46 -0.83 8.74 -5.03
CA LYS A 46 -1.54 8.07 -6.12
C LYS A 46 -3.06 8.01 -5.92
N GLY A 47 -3.56 8.48 -4.77
CA GLY A 47 -4.98 8.39 -4.42
C GLY A 47 -5.45 6.96 -4.09
N PHE A 48 -4.53 6.03 -3.82
CA PHE A 48 -4.90 4.69 -3.32
C PHE A 48 -5.30 4.71 -1.85
N ILE A 49 -4.82 5.72 -1.12
CA ILE A 49 -5.21 6.00 0.27
C ILE A 49 -5.83 7.40 0.29
N ASP A 50 -7.05 7.50 0.83
CA ASP A 50 -7.77 8.77 0.94
C ASP A 50 -7.13 9.72 1.97
N GLU A 51 -6.63 9.17 3.10
CA GLU A 51 -6.07 9.97 4.19
C GLU A 51 -5.12 9.17 5.09
N VAL A 52 -4.01 9.79 5.53
CA VAL A 52 -3.15 9.27 6.61
C VAL A 52 -3.60 9.88 7.93
N ILE A 53 -4.06 9.07 8.88
CA ILE A 53 -4.67 9.52 10.13
C ILE A 53 -3.83 9.18 11.36
N MET A 54 -4.00 9.94 12.44
CA MET A 54 -3.43 9.60 13.75
C MET A 54 -4.15 8.38 14.34
N PRO A 55 -3.44 7.38 14.93
CA PRO A 55 -4.05 6.14 15.41
C PRO A 55 -5.24 6.35 16.37
N GLN A 56 -5.16 7.32 17.29
CA GLN A 56 -6.23 7.66 18.23
C GLN A 56 -7.52 8.20 17.58
N SER A 57 -7.43 8.70 16.35
CA SER A 57 -8.59 9.26 15.62
C SER A 57 -9.40 8.20 14.86
N THR A 58 -8.92 6.96 14.81
CA THR A 58 -9.48 5.87 14.01
C THR A 58 -10.98 5.67 14.25
N ARG A 59 -11.43 5.55 15.51
CA ARG A 59 -12.85 5.38 15.84
C ARG A 59 -13.73 6.48 15.23
N ARG A 60 -13.31 7.74 15.37
CA ARG A 60 -14.05 8.90 14.88
C ARG A 60 -14.11 8.91 13.35
N ARG A 61 -12.99 8.63 12.69
CA ARG A 61 -12.89 8.59 11.22
C ARG A 61 -13.77 7.48 10.63
N VAL A 62 -13.66 6.27 11.15
CA VAL A 62 -14.43 5.10 10.70
C VAL A 62 -15.93 5.31 10.91
N ALA A 63 -16.36 5.76 12.09
CA ALA A 63 -17.78 6.00 12.37
C ALA A 63 -18.37 7.05 11.42
N ARG A 64 -17.65 8.15 11.14
CA ARG A 64 -18.08 9.18 10.20
C ARG A 64 -18.16 8.66 8.77
N ALA A 65 -17.16 7.88 8.32
CA ALA A 65 -17.16 7.30 6.99
C ALA A 65 -18.39 6.41 6.77
N PHE A 66 -18.67 5.47 7.68
CA PHE A 66 -19.86 4.63 7.59
C PHE A 66 -21.16 5.43 7.65
N ALA A 67 -21.23 6.46 8.51
CA ALA A 67 -22.40 7.31 8.60
C ALA A 67 -22.73 8.00 7.26
N SER A 68 -21.71 8.40 6.48
CA SER A 68 -21.86 9.00 5.14
C SER A 68 -22.24 7.98 4.06
N LEU A 69 -21.79 6.73 4.21
CA LEU A 69 -22.00 5.66 3.23
C LEU A 69 -23.35 4.93 3.40
N ARG A 70 -24.19 5.34 4.35
CA ARG A 70 -25.50 4.69 4.63
C ARG A 70 -26.44 4.62 3.42
N GLY A 71 -26.35 5.56 2.49
CA GLY A 71 -27.16 5.58 1.27
C GLY A 71 -26.53 4.88 0.06
N LYS A 72 -25.36 4.25 0.21
CA LYS A 72 -24.63 3.69 -0.94
C LYS A 72 -25.41 2.51 -1.55
N ARG A 73 -25.80 2.65 -2.81
CA ARG A 73 -26.36 1.57 -3.64
C ARG A 73 -25.41 1.27 -4.79
N LEU A 74 -25.04 0.00 -4.93
CA LEU A 74 -24.18 -0.48 -6.01
C LEU A 74 -24.85 -1.71 -6.63
N VAL A 75 -24.90 -1.74 -7.96
CA VAL A 75 -25.50 -2.84 -8.73
C VAL A 75 -24.38 -3.51 -9.53
N ASN A 76 -24.26 -4.83 -9.37
CA ASN A 76 -23.33 -5.63 -10.15
C ASN A 76 -23.99 -6.09 -11.46
N PRO A 77 -23.21 -6.40 -12.51
CA PRO A 77 -23.74 -7.04 -13.72
C PRO A 77 -24.50 -8.34 -13.40
N TRP A 78 -25.58 -8.62 -14.15
CA TRP A 78 -26.38 -9.83 -13.95
C TRP A 78 -25.59 -11.09 -14.30
N LYS A 79 -25.67 -12.09 -13.42
CA LYS A 79 -25.11 -13.44 -13.57
C LYS A 79 -25.90 -14.42 -12.68
N LYS A 80 -25.94 -15.71 -13.03
CA LYS A 80 -26.59 -16.75 -12.20
C LYS A 80 -25.91 -16.88 -10.83
N HIS A 81 -24.59 -16.96 -10.84
CA HIS A 81 -23.70 -16.95 -9.68
C HIS A 81 -22.31 -16.49 -10.16
N ASP A 82 -21.39 -16.21 -9.23
CA ASP A 82 -19.98 -16.03 -9.58
C ASP A 82 -19.26 -17.37 -9.77
N ASN A 83 -17.97 -17.29 -10.11
CA ASN A 83 -17.08 -18.43 -10.28
C ASN A 83 -15.81 -18.18 -9.45
N ILE A 84 -15.96 -18.09 -8.13
CA ILE A 84 -14.83 -17.99 -7.21
C ILE A 84 -13.89 -19.20 -7.37
N PRO A 85 -12.55 -19.03 -7.32
CA PRO A 85 -11.62 -20.16 -7.37
C PRO A 85 -11.94 -21.20 -6.29
N LEU A 86 -11.94 -22.48 -6.67
CA LEU A 86 -12.13 -23.64 -5.79
C LEU A 86 -10.81 -24.09 -5.16
#